data_AF-A0A0L0AR98-F1
#
_entry.id   AF-A0A0L0AR98-F1
#
_cell.length_a   1.000
_cell.length_b   1.000
_cell.length_c   1.000
_cell.angle_alpha   90.00
_cell.angle_beta   90.00
_cell.angle_gamma   90.00
#
_symmetry.space_group_name_H-M   'P 1'
#
loop_
_entity.id
_entity.type
_entity.pdbx_description
1 polymer ?
#
loop_
_entity_poly.entity_id
_entity_poly.type
_entity_poly.pdbx_seq_one_letter_code
_entity_poly.pdbx_strand_id
1 'polypeptide(L)'
;MSIGALSTQAYAQQQAPGGTIRFQGQIVEPVCGINTADRQLTMTCVRDGQAQTYHRALGTSYPQEINSALFEKTSLQYLDAQRTLGIYTVRYR
;
A
#
# COMPACT_ATOMS: atom_id res chain seq x y z
N MET A 1 -68.35 -39.75 -0.60
CA MET A 1 -67.42 -39.43 -1.71
C MET A 1 -67.28 -37.92 -1.69
N SER A 2 -66.13 -37.29 -1.44
CA SER A 2 -64.81 -37.53 -2.03
C SER A 2 -63.72 -36.89 -1.16
N ILE A 3 -62.57 -37.54 -1.00
CA ILE A 3 -61.41 -37.02 -0.26
C ILE A 3 -60.55 -36.21 -1.26
N GLY A 4 -60.38 -34.91 -1.02
CA GLY A 4 -59.52 -34.05 -1.83
C GLY A 4 -58.05 -34.21 -1.43
N ALA A 5 -57.20 -34.61 -2.37
CA ALA A 5 -55.77 -34.76 -2.16
C ALA A 5 -55.07 -33.39 -2.21
N LEU A 6 -54.37 -33.03 -1.13
CA LEU A 6 -53.46 -31.89 -1.09
C LEU A 6 -52.12 -32.33 -1.69
N SER A 7 -51.84 -31.90 -2.92
CA SER A 7 -50.55 -32.11 -3.58
C SER A 7 -49.51 -31.14 -3.00
N THR A 8 -48.59 -31.66 -2.20
CA THR A 8 -47.40 -30.93 -1.72
C THR A 8 -46.36 -30.86 -2.84
N GLN A 9 -46.04 -29.66 -3.29
CA GLN A 9 -44.95 -29.42 -4.24
C GLN A 9 -43.62 -29.48 -3.49
N ALA A 10 -42.82 -30.52 -3.75
CA ALA A 10 -41.44 -30.61 -3.28
C ALA A 10 -40.54 -29.81 -4.24
N TYR A 11 -40.03 -28.67 -3.78
CA TYR A 11 -38.95 -27.97 -4.46
C TYR A 11 -37.66 -28.74 -4.20
N ALA A 12 -37.13 -29.42 -5.22
CA ALA A 12 -35.80 -30.00 -5.13
C ALA A 12 -34.78 -28.85 -4.99
N GLN A 13 -34.19 -28.70 -3.80
CA GLN A 13 -33.06 -27.80 -3.61
C GLN A 13 -31.91 -28.33 -4.46
N GLN A 14 -31.67 -27.68 -5.59
CA GLN A 14 -30.51 -27.94 -6.44
C GLN A 14 -29.25 -27.54 -5.64
N GLN A 15 -28.62 -28.50 -4.97
CA GLN A 15 -27.33 -28.31 -4.33
C GLN A 15 -26.31 -28.08 -5.44
N ALA A 16 -25.99 -26.82 -5.71
CA ALA A 16 -24.87 -26.48 -6.58
C ALA A 16 -23.60 -27.10 -5.97
N PRO A 17 -22.80 -27.86 -6.73
CA PRO A 17 -21.55 -28.39 -6.22
C PRO A 17 -20.63 -27.23 -5.82
N GLY A 18 -20.41 -27.07 -4.52
CA GLY A 18 -19.50 -26.09 -3.94
C GLY A 18 -18.09 -26.66 -3.75
N GLY A 19 -17.12 -25.79 -3.48
CA GLY A 19 -15.74 -26.17 -3.20
C GLY A 19 -15.09 -25.22 -2.19
N THR A 20 -13.87 -25.55 -1.77
CA THR A 20 -13.10 -24.74 -0.80
C THR A 20 -12.12 -23.82 -1.53
N ILE A 21 -12.16 -22.53 -1.22
CA ILE A 21 -11.13 -21.57 -1.63
C ILE A 21 -10.24 -21.30 -0.42
N ARG A 22 -8.92 -21.50 -0.57
CA ARG A 22 -7.95 -21.16 0.45
C ARG A 22 -7.08 -19.99 0.00
N PHE A 23 -7.16 -18.89 0.74
CA PHE A 23 -6.31 -17.72 0.55
C PHE A 23 -5.08 -17.85 1.47
N GLN A 24 -3.93 -17.47 0.94
CA GLN A 24 -2.68 -17.38 1.69
C GLN A 24 -2.06 -16.02 1.42
N GLY A 25 -1.49 -15.41 2.47
CA GLY A 25 -0.88 -14.10 2.39
C GLY A 25 -0.22 -13.75 3.72
N GLN A 26 0.42 -12.59 3.74
CA GLN A 26 1.06 -12.01 4.90
C GLN A 26 0.66 -10.54 5.01
N ILE A 27 0.50 -10.07 6.25
CA ILE A 27 0.37 -8.64 6.53
C ILE A 27 1.79 -8.12 6.69
N VAL A 28 2.22 -7.27 5.75
CA VAL A 28 3.54 -6.63 5.76
C VAL A 28 3.37 -5.13 5.98
N GLU A 29 4.41 -4.48 6.49
CA GLU A 29 4.44 -3.03 6.57
C GLU A 29 4.35 -2.43 5.15
N PRO A 30 3.52 -1.38 4.96
CA PRO A 30 3.41 -0.73 3.67
C PRO A 30 4.69 0.03 3.33
N VAL A 31 4.94 0.22 2.03
CA VAL A 31 5.94 1.20 1.59
C VAL A 31 5.61 2.59 2.14
N CYS A 32 6.63 3.43 2.30
CA CYS A 32 6.41 4.79 2.79
C CYS A 32 5.53 5.57 1.80
N GLY A 33 4.57 6.32 2.32
CA GLY A 33 3.87 7.35 1.56
C GLY A 33 4.82 8.50 1.28
N ILE A 34 4.87 8.96 0.02
CA ILE A 34 5.72 10.08 -0.40
C ILE A 34 4.82 11.20 -0.93
N ASN A 35 5.04 12.41 -0.45
CA ASN A 35 4.40 13.62 -0.93
C ASN A 35 5.46 14.70 -1.22
N THR A 36 5.23 15.50 -2.24
CA THR A 36 6.07 16.64 -2.60
C THR A 36 5.21 17.88 -2.74
N ALA A 37 5.45 18.89 -1.90
CA ALA A 37 4.76 20.19 -1.94
C ALA A 37 5.76 21.29 -1.58
N ASP A 38 5.63 22.47 -2.20
CA ASP A 38 6.42 23.68 -1.86
C ASP A 38 7.94 23.46 -1.78
N ARG A 39 8.49 22.68 -2.74
CA ARG A 39 9.91 22.28 -2.76
C ARG A 39 10.35 21.54 -1.48
N GLN A 40 9.44 20.82 -0.85
CA GLN A 40 9.71 19.93 0.27
C GLN A 40 9.17 18.52 -0.06
N LEU A 41 10.01 17.51 0.18
CA LEU A 41 9.61 16.12 0.17
C LEU A 41 9.27 15.71 1.60
N THR A 42 8.07 15.17 1.77
CA THR A 42 7.58 14.58 3.02
C THR A 42 7.35 13.10 2.80
N MET A 43 7.96 12.28 3.65
CA MET A 43 7.85 10.83 3.59
C MET A 43 7.34 10.31 4.92
N THR A 44 6.26 9.52 4.89
CA THR A 44 5.66 8.91 6.08
C THR A 44 5.71 7.40 5.96
N CYS A 45 6.35 6.76 6.92
CA CYS A 45 6.55 5.31 6.95
C CYS A 45 5.88 4.75 8.20
N VAL A 46 5.19 3.62 8.07
CA VAL A 46 4.70 2.89 9.24
C VAL A 46 5.76 1.87 9.61
N ARG A 47 6.27 1.95 10.84
CA ARG A 47 7.24 1.00 11.39
C ARG A 47 6.83 0.61 12.79
N ASP A 48 6.78 -0.69 13.08
CA ASP A 48 6.30 -1.23 14.35
C ASP A 48 4.90 -0.70 14.72
N GLY A 49 4.05 -0.50 13.71
CA GLY A 49 2.71 0.08 13.85
C GLY A 49 2.66 1.59 14.12
N GLN A 50 3.80 2.28 14.12
CA GLN A 50 3.88 3.72 14.36
C GLN A 50 4.28 4.50 13.09
N ALA A 51 3.60 5.63 12.85
CA ALA A 51 3.94 6.52 11.75
C ALA A 51 5.18 7.37 12.08
N GLN A 52 6.24 7.20 11.30
CA GLN A 52 7.44 8.02 11.32
C GLN A 52 7.46 8.94 10.11
N THR A 53 7.56 10.25 10.32
CA THR A 53 7.56 11.24 9.24
C THR A 53 8.92 11.90 9.11
N TYR A 54 9.39 12.00 7.88
CA TYR A 54 10.66 12.58 7.50
C TYR A 54 10.45 13.71 6.49
N HIS A 55 11.24 14.77 6.62
CA HIS A 55 11.18 15.91 5.73
C HIS A 55 12.53 16.17 5.08
N ARG A 56 12.49 16.64 3.84
CA ARG A 56 13.68 16.97 3.06
C ARG A 56 13.41 18.17 2.17
N ALA A 57 14.24 19.19 2.26
CA ALA A 57 14.18 20.31 1.31
C ALA A 57 14.64 19.86 -0.09
N LEU A 58 13.96 20.38 -1.12
CA LEU A 58 14.29 20.22 -2.54
C LEU A 58 14.84 21.53 -3.09
N GLY A 59 15.71 21.43 -4.09
CA GLY A 59 16.42 22.56 -4.69
C GLY A 59 17.64 23.07 -3.94
N THR A 60 17.95 22.53 -2.75
CA THR A 60 19.14 22.93 -1.99
C THR A 60 20.43 22.46 -2.68
N SER A 61 21.51 23.22 -2.52
CA SER A 61 22.85 22.86 -3.02
C SER A 61 23.45 21.63 -2.32
N TYR A 62 23.05 21.40 -1.07
CA TYR A 62 23.55 20.29 -0.26
C TYR A 62 22.58 19.10 -0.25
N PRO A 63 23.05 17.87 -0.52
CA PRO A 63 22.24 16.66 -0.39
C PRO A 63 21.93 16.41 1.08
N GLN A 64 20.68 16.64 1.48
CA GLN A 64 20.16 16.11 2.74
C GLN A 64 19.63 14.69 2.49
N GLU A 65 20.40 13.70 2.91
CA GLU A 65 19.90 12.33 3.03
C GLU A 65 19.11 12.19 4.33
N ILE A 66 18.01 11.43 4.30
CA ILE A 66 17.29 11.07 5.51
C ILE A 66 18.03 9.90 6.16
N ASN A 67 18.61 10.14 7.33
CA ASN A 67 19.24 9.11 8.14
C ASN A 67 18.21 8.49 9.09
N SER A 68 17.85 7.24 8.84
CA SER A 68 16.94 6.46 9.68
C SER A 68 17.37 5.00 9.66
N ALA A 69 17.13 4.29 10.76
CA ALA A 69 17.36 2.84 10.84
C ALA A 69 16.48 2.03 9.86
N LEU A 70 15.44 2.65 9.28
CA LEU A 70 14.58 2.05 8.26
C LEU A 70 15.24 2.00 6.87
N PHE A 71 16.20 2.90 6.60
CA PHE A 71 16.78 3.05 5.26
C PHE A 71 18.23 2.59 5.23
N GLU A 72 18.57 1.85 4.19
CA GLU A 72 19.97 1.64 3.82
C GLU A 72 20.55 2.93 3.25
N LYS A 73 19.80 3.55 2.33
CA LYS A 73 20.18 4.80 1.68
C LYS A 73 18.96 5.55 1.14
N THR A 74 19.02 6.87 1.17
CA THR A 74 18.12 7.74 0.41
C THR A 74 18.94 8.66 -0.48
N SER A 75 18.52 8.89 -1.73
CA SER A 75 19.26 9.76 -2.65
C SER A 75 18.34 10.51 -3.60
N LEU A 76 18.68 11.75 -3.90
CA LEU A 76 18.01 12.54 -4.94
C LEU A 76 18.99 12.83 -6.07
N GLN A 77 18.57 12.49 -7.30
CA GLN A 77 19.26 12.87 -8.52
C GLN A 77 18.37 13.83 -9.31
N TYR A 78 18.83 15.06 -9.53
CA TYR A 78 18.15 15.98 -10.45
C TYR A 78 18.43 15.57 -11.90
N LEU A 79 17.40 15.69 -12.74
CA LEU A 79 17.46 15.38 -14.16
C LEU A 79 17.64 16.65 -15.03
N ASP A 80 17.51 17.83 -14.42
CA ASP A 80 17.68 19.13 -15.07
C ASP A 80 18.60 20.06 -14.26
N ALA A 81 19.14 21.08 -14.92
CA ALA A 81 20.03 22.06 -14.29
C ALA A 81 19.27 23.00 -13.34
N GLN A 82 17.99 23.23 -13.62
CA GLN A 82 17.07 24.08 -12.87
C GLN A 82 16.63 23.46 -11.54
N ARG A 83 16.92 22.16 -11.33
CA ARG A 83 16.53 21.34 -10.17
C ARG A 83 15.02 21.28 -9.95
N THR A 84 14.27 21.19 -11.04
CA THR A 84 12.81 21.10 -11.06
C THR A 84 12.30 19.68 -11.24
N LEU A 85 13.09 18.81 -11.86
CA LEU A 85 12.79 17.40 -12.06
C LEU A 85 13.89 16.53 -11.43
N GLY A 86 13.50 15.45 -10.76
CA GLY A 86 14.45 14.54 -10.14
C GLY A 86 13.87 13.17 -9.81
N ILE A 87 14.76 12.20 -9.62
CA ILE A 87 14.45 10.86 -9.15
C ILE A 87 14.87 10.77 -7.69
N TYR A 88 13.90 10.54 -6.80
CA TYR A 88 14.16 10.23 -5.41
C TYR A 88 14.14 8.72 -5.19
N THR A 89 15.29 8.17 -4.80
CA THR A 89 15.46 6.74 -4.56
C THR A 89 15.50 6.47 -3.06
N VAL A 90 14.68 5.53 -2.61
CA VAL A 90 14.65 5.03 -1.23
C VAL A 90 15.03 3.55 -1.26
N ARG A 91 16.08 3.18 -0.53
CA ARG A 91 16.46 1.79 -0.29
C ARG A 91 16.16 1.44 1.15
N TYR A 92 15.24 0.50 1.33
CA TYR A 92 14.87 -0.06 2.62
C TYR A 92 15.90 -1.08 3.10
N ARG A 93 16.02 -1.24 4.42
CA ARG A 93 16.75 -2.36 5.03
C ARG A 93 15.85 -3.57 5.18
#